data_AF-A0A6G8J4V6-F1
#
_entry.id   AF-A0A6G8J4V6-F1
#
_cell.length_a   1.000
_cell.length_b   1.000
_cell.length_c   1.000
_cell.angle_alpha   90.00
_cell.angle_beta   90.00
_cell.angle_gamma   90.00
#
_symmetry.space_group_name_H-M   'P 1'
#
loop_
_entity.id
_entity.type
_entity.pdbx_description
1 polymer ?
#
loop_
_entity_poly.entity_id
_entity_poly.type
_entity_poly.pdbx_seq_one_letter_code
_entity_poly.pdbx_strand_id
1 'polypeptide(L)'
;MKKYCPEDIPLIKAKYKSAWENWKVLHLEVAKQLGQPFAEPHIEKWCNGWQVRAHFFAYYKYEFNQNSAAILSVILNRRRLSVSLDWHCYRADRSQISLEQYNQWLDNFDRKKYADFAIWHGDESEYADFQLVNELSEKALHLQHNKDFFCIGRNVDKADLANINAMEFIYQTIQDLLPLYEACHLQKNERN
;
A
#
# COMPACT_ATOMS: atom_id res chain seq x y z
N MET A 1 4.66 20.95 18.29
CA MET A 1 6.11 21.21 18.15
C MET A 1 6.46 22.69 18.01
N LYS A 2 5.99 23.44 16.99
CA LYS A 2 6.32 24.89 16.83
C LYS A 2 6.03 25.76 18.07
N LYS A 3 5.03 25.39 18.87
CA LYS A 3 4.60 26.11 20.07
C LYS A 3 5.26 25.61 21.36
N TYR A 4 5.99 24.48 21.33
CA TYR A 4 6.39 23.77 22.55
C TYR A 4 7.90 23.48 22.66
N CYS A 5 8.59 23.20 21.54
CA CYS A 5 10.06 22.98 21.50
C CYS A 5 10.63 23.41 20.13
N PRO A 6 10.77 24.72 19.86
CA PRO A 6 11.23 25.22 18.57
C PRO A 6 12.71 24.92 18.29
N GLU A 7 13.57 24.90 19.33
CA GLU A 7 14.98 24.54 19.20
C GLU A 7 15.24 23.11 18.70
N ASP A 8 14.34 22.15 18.96
CA ASP A 8 14.52 20.76 18.54
C ASP A 8 14.15 20.51 17.07
N ILE A 9 13.48 21.47 16.43
CA ILE A 9 12.96 21.32 15.06
C ILE A 9 14.06 20.96 14.05
N PRO A 10 15.25 21.62 14.04
CA PRO A 10 16.33 21.27 13.12
C PRO A 10 16.83 19.83 13.32
N LEU A 11 17.01 19.40 14.57
CA LEU A 11 17.48 18.05 14.89
C LEU A 11 16.45 16.98 14.48
N ILE A 12 15.17 17.22 14.77
CA ILE A 12 14.08 16.32 14.38
C ILE A 12 14.02 16.18 12.85
N LYS A 13 14.15 17.29 12.12
CA LYS A 13 14.19 17.27 10.64
C LYS A 13 15.40 16.52 10.10
N ALA A 14 16.58 16.70 10.68
CA ALA A 14 17.78 15.98 10.28
C ALA A 14 17.62 14.46 10.47
N LYS A 15 17.11 14.04 11.64
CA LYS A 15 16.81 12.63 11.93
C LYS A 15 15.76 12.07 10.96
N TYR A 16 14.68 12.81 10.71
CA TYR A 16 13.64 12.40 9.76
C TYR A 16 14.20 12.23 8.35
N LYS A 17 15.01 13.18 7.86
CA LYS A 17 15.65 13.09 6.54
C LYS A 17 16.56 11.88 6.45
N SER A 18 17.37 11.60 7.49
CA SER A 18 18.22 10.41 7.51
C SER A 18 17.41 9.12 7.44
N ALA A 19 16.30 9.02 8.18
CA ALA A 19 15.41 7.87 8.11
C ALA A 19 14.74 7.75 6.73
N TRP A 20 14.38 8.87 6.11
CA TRP A 20 13.83 8.89 4.75
C TRP A 20 14.84 8.45 3.69
N GLU A 21 16.13 8.79 3.81
CA GLU A 21 17.14 8.29 2.86
C GLU A 21 17.26 6.76 2.95
N ASN A 22 17.18 6.18 4.15
CA ASN A 22 17.13 4.73 4.33
C ASN A 22 15.87 4.13 3.67
N TRP A 23 14.70 4.76 3.87
CA TRP A 23 13.45 4.38 3.20
C TRP A 23 13.59 4.41 1.68
N LYS A 24 14.19 5.47 1.14
CA LYS A 24 14.40 5.61 -0.29
C LYS A 24 15.32 4.52 -0.84
N VAL A 25 16.47 4.27 -0.19
CA VAL A 25 17.41 3.21 -0.60
C VAL A 25 16.71 1.85 -0.63
N LEU A 26 15.98 1.53 0.44
CA LEU A 26 15.18 0.30 0.54
C LEU A 26 14.26 0.12 -0.68
N HIS A 27 13.48 1.14 -1.02
CA HIS A 27 12.53 1.05 -2.13
C HIS A 27 13.19 0.98 -3.51
N LEU A 28 14.35 1.60 -3.69
CA LEU A 28 15.14 1.49 -4.92
C LEU A 28 15.72 0.07 -5.08
N GLU A 29 16.12 -0.57 -3.98
CA GLU A 29 16.58 -1.98 -3.99
C GLU A 29 15.43 -2.94 -4.31
N VAL A 30 14.26 -2.77 -3.67
CA VAL A 30 13.06 -3.54 -4.00
C VAL A 30 12.68 -3.36 -5.47
N ALA A 31 12.68 -2.14 -6.00
CA ALA A 31 12.36 -1.87 -7.40
C ALA A 31 13.34 -2.57 -8.36
N LYS A 32 14.63 -2.56 -8.03
CA LYS A 32 15.65 -3.27 -8.81
C LYS A 32 15.39 -4.78 -8.83
N GLN A 33 14.95 -5.36 -7.71
CA GLN A 33 14.64 -6.78 -7.61
C GLN A 33 13.32 -7.15 -8.32
N LEU A 34 12.32 -6.28 -8.28
CA LEU A 34 11.07 -6.45 -9.02
C LEU A 34 11.29 -6.41 -10.53
N GLY A 35 12.13 -5.47 -11.02
CA GLY A 35 12.46 -5.35 -12.44
C GLY A 35 11.24 -5.08 -13.33
N GLN A 36 11.35 -5.41 -14.61
CA GLN A 36 10.22 -5.29 -15.55
C GLN A 36 9.13 -6.31 -15.20
N PRO A 37 7.83 -5.94 -15.28
CA PRO A 37 7.29 -4.76 -15.97
C PRO A 37 6.98 -3.56 -15.05
N PHE A 38 7.59 -3.48 -13.86
CA PHE A 38 7.37 -2.34 -12.98
C PHE A 38 8.00 -1.05 -13.51
N ALA A 39 7.28 0.05 -13.32
CA ALA A 39 7.82 1.39 -13.45
C ALA A 39 8.76 1.72 -12.27
N GLU A 40 9.43 2.87 -12.33
CA GLU A 40 10.08 3.42 -11.14
C GLU A 40 9.04 3.61 -10.01
N PRO A 41 9.37 3.23 -8.76
CA PRO A 41 8.44 3.38 -7.65
C PRO A 41 8.20 4.85 -7.36
N HIS A 42 6.98 5.18 -6.96
CA HIS A 42 6.78 6.45 -6.27
C HIS A 42 7.34 6.32 -4.86
N ILE A 43 8.17 7.27 -4.48
CA ILE A 43 8.66 7.44 -3.11
C ILE A 43 8.28 8.86 -2.70
N GLU A 44 7.58 8.99 -1.57
CA GLU A 44 7.17 10.31 -1.11
C GLU A 44 8.38 11.23 -0.89
N LYS A 45 8.17 12.55 -0.96
CA LYS A 45 9.20 13.52 -0.55
C LYS A 45 9.28 13.58 0.98
N TRP A 46 10.49 13.64 1.51
CA TRP A 46 10.72 13.76 2.96
C TRP A 46 10.14 15.03 3.60
N CYS A 47 9.87 16.07 2.81
CA CYS A 47 9.19 17.28 3.29
C CYS A 47 8.23 17.86 2.25
N ASN A 48 7.08 18.33 2.73
CA ASN A 48 6.16 19.18 1.96
C ASN A 48 6.21 20.60 2.54
N GLY A 49 7.22 21.38 2.15
CA GLY A 49 7.49 22.67 2.76
C GLY A 49 8.01 22.53 4.20
N TRP A 50 7.25 23.00 5.19
CA TRP A 50 7.73 23.09 6.57
C TRP A 50 7.45 21.88 7.46
N GLN A 51 6.59 20.95 7.03
CA GLN A 51 6.12 19.82 7.84
C GLN A 51 6.73 18.49 7.37
N VAL A 52 7.04 17.65 8.36
CA VAL A 52 7.33 16.21 8.18
C VAL A 52 6.03 15.42 8.29
N ARG A 53 5.94 14.28 7.60
CA ARG A 53 4.75 13.41 7.63
C ARG A 53 4.78 12.47 8.84
N ALA A 54 3.64 11.89 9.18
CA ALA A 54 3.49 10.96 10.29
C ALA A 54 3.86 9.51 9.92
N HIS A 55 3.91 9.22 8.62
CA HIS A 55 4.30 7.95 8.02
C HIS A 55 5.23 8.20 6.84
N PHE A 56 5.96 7.16 6.43
CA PHE A 56 6.55 7.08 5.09
C PHE A 56 5.65 6.33 4.14
N PHE A 57 5.66 6.74 2.87
CA PHE A 57 4.83 6.17 1.82
C PHE A 57 5.62 5.95 0.53
N ALA A 58 5.41 4.80 -0.08
CA ALA A 58 5.85 4.48 -1.41
C ALA A 58 4.76 3.64 -2.11
N TYR A 59 4.77 3.61 -3.44
CA TYR A 59 3.92 2.67 -4.17
C TYR A 59 4.57 2.21 -5.46
N TYR A 60 4.10 1.04 -5.91
CA TYR A 60 4.53 0.39 -7.13
C TYR A 60 3.37 0.25 -8.10
N LYS A 61 3.69 0.33 -9.39
CA LYS A 61 2.78 0.10 -10.53
C LYS A 61 3.57 -0.50 -11.68
N TYR A 62 2.87 -1.21 -12.56
CA TYR A 62 3.41 -1.52 -13.88
C TYR A 62 3.54 -0.28 -14.76
N GLU A 63 4.48 -0.31 -15.70
CA GLU A 63 4.75 0.78 -16.66
C GLU A 63 3.49 1.17 -17.44
N PHE A 64 2.72 0.18 -17.89
CA PHE A 64 1.46 0.39 -18.62
C PHE A 64 0.25 0.71 -17.73
N ASN A 65 0.42 0.72 -16.41
CA ASN A 65 -0.62 1.02 -15.43
C ASN A 65 -0.35 2.29 -14.61
N GLN A 66 0.60 3.14 -15.03
CA GLN A 66 0.96 4.36 -14.29
C GLN A 66 -0.23 5.30 -14.04
N ASN A 67 -1.20 5.35 -14.95
CA ASN A 67 -2.41 6.17 -14.83
C ASN A 67 -3.58 5.46 -14.11
N SER A 68 -3.39 4.25 -13.60
CA SER A 68 -4.38 3.56 -12.76
C SER A 68 -4.39 4.11 -11.34
N ALA A 69 -5.55 4.17 -10.66
CA ALA A 69 -5.58 4.43 -9.23
C ALA A 69 -5.29 3.18 -8.39
N ALA A 70 -5.31 1.98 -8.96
CA ALA A 70 -4.82 0.78 -8.28
C ALA A 70 -3.31 0.89 -8.05
N ILE A 71 -2.88 0.68 -6.80
CA ILE A 71 -1.48 0.71 -6.40
C ILE A 71 -1.13 -0.46 -5.49
N LEU A 72 0.14 -0.85 -5.52
CA LEU A 72 0.76 -1.66 -4.50
C LEU A 72 1.46 -0.70 -3.53
N SER A 73 0.75 -0.31 -2.47
CA SER A 73 1.21 0.68 -1.49
C SER A 73 2.12 0.04 -0.44
N VAL A 74 3.10 0.81 0.02
CA VAL A 74 3.92 0.49 1.19
C VAL A 74 3.90 1.68 2.14
N ILE A 75 3.48 1.43 3.37
CA ILE A 75 3.37 2.42 4.44
C ILE A 75 4.22 1.96 5.61
N LEU A 76 5.07 2.86 6.13
CA LEU A 76 5.71 2.68 7.43
C LEU A 76 5.24 3.81 8.35
N ASN A 77 4.42 3.45 9.34
CA ASN A 77 3.93 4.39 10.34
C ASN A 77 4.45 4.02 11.73
N ARG A 78 3.97 4.72 12.77
CA ARG A 78 4.43 4.50 14.16
C ARG A 78 4.04 3.13 14.72
N ARG A 79 3.11 2.42 14.06
CA ARG A 79 2.56 1.16 14.51
C ARG A 79 3.15 -0.03 13.75
N ARG A 80 3.30 0.06 12.43
CA ARG A 80 3.67 -1.08 11.58
C ARG A 80 4.25 -0.69 10.23
N LEU A 81 4.85 -1.67 9.56
CA LEU A 81 5.09 -1.70 8.11
C LEU A 81 3.94 -2.45 7.44
N SER A 82 3.34 -1.86 6.42
CA SER A 82 2.23 -2.42 5.66
C SER A 82 2.56 -2.44 4.17
N VAL A 83 2.23 -3.54 3.49
CA VAL A 83 2.31 -3.67 2.03
C VAL A 83 0.98 -4.20 1.54
N SER A 84 0.32 -3.47 0.64
CA SER A 84 -1.08 -3.75 0.26
C SER A 84 -1.44 -3.38 -1.16
N LEU A 85 -2.43 -4.08 -1.72
CA LEU A 85 -3.21 -3.59 -2.84
C LEU A 85 -4.22 -2.56 -2.33
N ASP A 86 -4.23 -1.38 -2.94
CA ASP A 86 -4.96 -0.21 -2.45
C ASP A 86 -5.48 0.64 -3.62
N TRP A 87 -6.56 1.38 -3.38
CA TRP A 87 -7.15 2.34 -4.30
C TRP A 87 -6.75 3.77 -3.93
N HIS A 88 -5.90 4.39 -4.75
CA HIS A 88 -5.39 5.73 -4.51
C HIS A 88 -6.44 6.79 -4.84
N CYS A 89 -7.31 7.12 -3.88
CA CYS A 89 -8.42 8.07 -4.03
C CYS A 89 -8.01 9.43 -4.65
N TYR A 90 -6.82 9.96 -4.34
CA TYR A 90 -6.31 11.22 -4.92
C TYR A 90 -6.07 11.17 -6.44
N ARG A 91 -6.00 9.97 -7.03
CA ARG A 91 -5.85 9.74 -8.47
C ARG A 91 -7.13 9.20 -9.12
N ALA A 92 -8.18 8.93 -8.35
CA ALA A 92 -9.39 8.27 -8.82
C ALA A 92 -10.05 9.01 -10.00
N ASP A 93 -10.17 10.34 -9.93
CA ASP A 93 -10.83 11.17 -10.94
C ASP A 93 -10.17 11.12 -12.33
N ARG A 94 -8.91 10.68 -12.41
CA ARG A 94 -8.14 10.58 -13.66
C ARG A 94 -7.62 9.17 -13.89
N SER A 95 -8.16 8.20 -13.16
CA SER A 95 -7.75 6.81 -13.26
C SER A 95 -8.16 6.23 -14.60
N GLN A 96 -7.26 5.45 -15.22
CA GLN A 96 -7.57 4.72 -16.45
C GLN A 96 -8.55 3.55 -16.23
N ILE A 97 -8.70 3.10 -14.98
CA ILE A 97 -9.69 2.10 -14.58
C ILE A 97 -10.70 2.74 -13.62
N SER A 98 -11.93 2.24 -13.61
CA SER A 98 -12.96 2.62 -12.63
C SER A 98 -12.75 1.92 -11.29
N LEU A 99 -13.45 2.38 -10.25
CA LEU A 99 -13.48 1.68 -8.96
C LEU A 99 -14.12 0.29 -9.07
N GLU A 100 -15.12 0.13 -9.94
CA GLU A 100 -15.71 -1.18 -10.23
C GLU A 100 -14.67 -2.13 -10.83
N GLN A 101 -13.82 -1.63 -11.72
CA GLN A 101 -12.70 -2.39 -12.27
C GLN A 101 -11.67 -2.76 -11.20
N TYR A 102 -11.34 -1.84 -10.29
CA TYR A 102 -10.51 -2.17 -9.13
C TYR A 102 -11.09 -3.34 -8.34
N ASN A 103 -12.37 -3.26 -7.96
CA ASN A 103 -13.02 -4.29 -7.14
C ASN A 103 -13.13 -5.67 -7.80
N GLN A 104 -12.79 -5.83 -9.09
CA GLN A 104 -12.82 -7.12 -9.79
C GLN A 104 -11.88 -8.18 -9.19
N TRP A 105 -10.87 -7.78 -8.43
CA TRP A 105 -10.01 -8.74 -7.74
C TRP A 105 -10.79 -9.62 -6.75
N LEU A 106 -11.97 -9.18 -6.30
CA LEU A 106 -12.88 -9.95 -5.45
C LEU A 106 -13.58 -11.10 -6.18
N ASP A 107 -13.78 -11.01 -7.50
CA ASP A 107 -14.61 -11.96 -8.28
C ASP A 107 -14.08 -13.40 -8.20
N ASN A 108 -12.77 -13.58 -8.09
CA ASN A 108 -12.11 -14.90 -7.96
C ASN A 108 -11.15 -14.96 -6.75
N PHE A 109 -11.53 -14.31 -5.65
CA PHE A 109 -10.67 -14.20 -4.48
C PHE A 109 -10.44 -15.54 -3.76
N ASP A 110 -9.21 -16.04 -3.82
CA ASP A 110 -8.80 -17.28 -3.14
C ASP A 110 -8.52 -17.04 -1.65
N ARG A 111 -9.57 -17.15 -0.83
CA ARG A 111 -9.48 -17.01 0.63
C ARG A 111 -8.47 -17.94 1.29
N LYS A 112 -8.18 -19.12 0.72
CA LYS A 112 -7.21 -20.05 1.29
C LYS A 112 -5.80 -19.58 1.03
N LYS A 113 -5.51 -19.11 -0.19
CA LYS A 113 -4.22 -18.54 -0.54
C LYS A 113 -3.89 -17.30 0.29
N TYR A 114 -4.88 -16.43 0.50
CA TYR A 114 -4.70 -15.17 1.23
C TYR A 114 -5.12 -15.25 2.70
N ALA A 115 -5.19 -16.44 3.28
CA ALA A 115 -5.69 -16.68 4.64
C ALA A 115 -5.02 -15.78 5.71
N ASP A 116 -3.70 -15.60 5.59
CA ASP A 116 -2.88 -14.83 6.53
C ASP A 116 -2.68 -13.36 6.11
N PHE A 117 -3.44 -12.90 5.11
CA PHE A 117 -3.47 -11.48 4.74
C PHE A 117 -4.50 -10.75 5.58
N ALA A 118 -4.18 -9.51 5.91
CA ALA A 118 -5.14 -8.58 6.46
C ALA A 118 -5.96 -7.95 5.33
N ILE A 119 -7.23 -7.68 5.62
CA ILE A 119 -8.15 -7.03 4.68
C ILE A 119 -9.02 -6.04 5.46
N TRP A 120 -9.27 -4.87 4.89
CA TRP A 120 -9.96 -3.76 5.54
C TRP A 120 -10.66 -2.88 4.52
N HIS A 121 -11.67 -2.13 4.95
CA HIS A 121 -12.34 -1.15 4.09
C HIS A 121 -11.44 0.07 3.84
N GLY A 122 -11.58 0.66 2.66
CA GLY A 122 -10.79 1.82 2.23
C GLY A 122 -10.97 3.10 3.05
N ASP A 123 -12.02 3.18 3.88
CA ASP A 123 -12.27 4.29 4.81
C ASP A 123 -11.70 4.05 6.21
N GLU A 124 -11.18 2.85 6.49
CA GLU A 124 -10.54 2.53 7.75
C GLU A 124 -9.21 3.29 7.91
N SER A 125 -8.90 3.65 9.16
CA SER A 125 -7.65 4.31 9.47
C SER A 125 -6.46 3.38 9.27
N GLU A 126 -5.33 3.89 8.76
CA GLU A 126 -4.04 3.16 8.72
C GLU A 126 -3.56 2.67 10.11
N TYR A 127 -4.15 3.17 11.20
CA TYR A 127 -3.89 2.78 12.58
C TYR A 127 -4.89 1.77 13.16
N ALA A 128 -5.94 1.37 12.42
CA ALA A 128 -6.98 0.45 12.88
C ALA A 128 -6.49 -1.00 13.01
N ASP A 129 -7.25 -1.84 13.71
CA ASP A 129 -6.95 -3.28 13.84
C ASP A 129 -7.54 -4.05 12.67
N PHE A 130 -6.72 -4.36 11.67
CA PHE A 130 -7.16 -5.10 10.50
C PHE A 130 -7.30 -6.59 10.79
N GLN A 131 -8.41 -7.19 10.36
CA GLN A 131 -8.67 -8.61 10.53
C GLN A 131 -7.99 -9.44 9.45
N LEU A 132 -7.62 -10.68 9.78
CA LEU A 132 -7.11 -11.62 8.80
C LEU A 132 -8.25 -12.25 7.99
N VAL A 133 -7.97 -12.61 6.74
CA VAL A 133 -8.94 -13.23 5.83
C VAL A 133 -9.51 -14.54 6.41
N ASN A 134 -8.71 -15.32 7.11
CA ASN A 134 -9.13 -16.58 7.75
C ASN A 134 -10.05 -16.37 8.97
N GLU A 135 -10.09 -15.17 9.55
CA GLU A 135 -10.95 -14.81 10.67
C GLU A 135 -12.30 -14.25 10.19
N LEU A 136 -12.38 -13.82 8.93
CA LEU A 136 -13.57 -13.20 8.38
C LEU A 136 -14.62 -14.22 7.93
N SER A 137 -15.87 -13.96 8.29
CA SER A 137 -17.01 -14.69 7.72
C SER A 137 -17.08 -14.54 6.19
N GLU A 138 -17.64 -15.52 5.49
CA GLU A 138 -17.79 -15.46 4.03
C GLU A 138 -18.58 -14.22 3.56
N LYS A 139 -19.55 -13.77 4.37
CA LYS A 139 -20.39 -12.61 4.08
C LYS A 139 -19.73 -11.25 4.40
N ALA A 140 -18.54 -11.25 5.00
CA ALA A 140 -17.88 -10.01 5.40
C ALA A 140 -17.38 -9.18 4.21
N LEU A 141 -17.08 -9.82 3.07
CA LEU A 141 -16.56 -9.15 1.88
C LEU A 141 -17.71 -8.76 0.95
N HIS A 142 -18.50 -7.78 1.37
CA HIS A 142 -19.56 -7.19 0.56
C HIS A 142 -19.33 -5.69 0.41
N LEU A 143 -19.42 -5.20 -0.82
CA LEU A 143 -19.37 -3.77 -1.11
C LEU A 143 -20.71 -3.15 -0.75
N GLN A 144 -20.72 -2.17 0.15
CA GLN A 144 -21.93 -1.55 0.66
C GLN A 144 -22.52 -0.51 -0.30
N HIS A 145 -21.66 0.14 -1.10
CA HIS A 145 -22.04 1.16 -2.06
C HIS A 145 -21.02 1.30 -3.20
N ASN A 146 -21.37 2.09 -4.23
CA ASN A 146 -20.55 2.25 -5.45
C ASN A 146 -19.19 2.95 -5.26
N LYS A 147 -18.94 3.53 -4.09
CA LYS A 147 -17.63 4.10 -3.70
C LYS A 147 -16.84 3.21 -2.74
N ASP A 148 -17.38 2.05 -2.40
CA ASP A 148 -16.78 1.14 -1.43
C ASP A 148 -15.68 0.33 -2.11
N PHE A 149 -14.66 0.01 -1.34
CA PHE A 149 -13.57 -0.84 -1.77
C PHE A 149 -12.84 -1.42 -0.57
N PHE A 150 -12.19 -2.56 -0.80
CA PHE A 150 -11.34 -3.21 0.19
C PHE A 150 -9.88 -3.04 -0.20
N CYS A 151 -9.03 -2.87 0.80
CA CYS A 151 -7.59 -3.02 0.70
C CYS A 151 -7.20 -4.38 1.28
N ILE A 152 -6.15 -5.00 0.73
CA ILE A 152 -5.64 -6.28 1.20
C ILE A 152 -4.12 -6.28 1.21
N GLY A 153 -3.51 -6.81 2.26
CA GLY A 153 -2.06 -6.77 2.40
C GLY A 153 -1.53 -7.52 3.61
N ARG A 154 -0.21 -7.43 3.82
CA ARG A 154 0.47 -7.95 5.00
C ARG A 154 1.00 -6.81 5.84
N ASN A 155 1.06 -7.07 7.14
CA ASN A 155 1.48 -6.11 8.15
C ASN A 155 2.56 -6.73 9.03
N VAL A 156 3.54 -5.92 9.43
CA VAL A 156 4.54 -6.28 10.44
C VAL A 156 4.53 -5.20 11.50
N ASP A 157 4.10 -5.57 12.71
CA ASP A 157 4.04 -4.64 13.81
C ASP A 157 5.42 -4.17 14.23
N LYS A 158 5.47 -2.97 14.80
CA LYS A 158 6.72 -2.30 15.19
C LYS A 158 7.62 -3.16 16.07
N ALA A 159 7.03 -4.00 16.93
CA ALA A 159 7.77 -4.89 17.82
C ALA A 159 8.61 -5.93 17.06
N ASP A 160 8.16 -6.32 15.86
CA ASP A 160 8.76 -7.39 15.07
C ASP A 160 9.63 -6.88 13.92
N LEU A 161 9.59 -5.56 13.62
CA LEU A 161 10.37 -4.96 12.53
C LEU A 161 11.87 -5.23 12.62
N ALA A 162 12.42 -5.35 13.84
CA ALA A 162 13.84 -5.64 14.05
C ALA A 162 14.22 -7.08 13.69
N ASN A 163 13.25 -7.98 13.57
CA ASN A 163 13.46 -9.42 13.38
C ASN A 163 13.21 -9.88 11.94
N ILE A 164 12.91 -8.95 11.03
CA ILE A 164 12.60 -9.26 9.63
C ILE A 164 13.60 -8.63 8.68
N ASN A 165 13.72 -9.22 7.48
CA ASN A 165 14.28 -8.53 6.34
C ASN A 165 13.16 -7.72 5.66
N ALA A 166 13.13 -6.40 5.90
CA ALA A 166 12.09 -5.52 5.36
C ALA A 166 12.05 -5.51 3.82
N MET A 167 13.21 -5.60 3.16
CA MET A 167 13.31 -5.64 1.70
C MET A 167 12.61 -6.89 1.16
N GLU A 168 12.98 -8.06 1.71
CA GLU A 168 12.39 -9.34 1.31
C GLU A 168 10.88 -9.39 1.62
N PHE A 169 10.47 -8.88 2.78
CA PHE A 169 9.06 -8.78 3.15
C PHE A 169 8.24 -7.96 2.14
N ILE A 170 8.75 -6.79 1.74
CA ILE A 170 8.08 -5.93 0.75
C ILE A 170 8.04 -6.63 -0.61
N TYR A 171 9.18 -7.15 -1.07
CA TYR A 171 9.29 -7.83 -2.35
C TYR A 171 8.31 -9.01 -2.46
N GLN A 172 8.31 -9.92 -1.49
CA GLN A 172 7.45 -11.09 -1.50
C GLN A 172 5.97 -10.72 -1.39
N THR A 173 5.63 -9.77 -0.51
CA THR A 173 4.23 -9.34 -0.40
C THR A 173 3.73 -8.71 -1.69
N ILE A 174 4.56 -7.94 -2.39
CA ILE A 174 4.21 -7.41 -3.72
C ILE A 174 3.97 -8.55 -4.72
N GLN A 175 4.87 -9.54 -4.78
CA GLN A 175 4.72 -10.70 -5.67
C GLN A 175 3.43 -11.48 -5.38
N ASP A 176 3.12 -11.71 -4.11
CA ASP A 176 1.90 -12.42 -3.70
C ASP A 176 0.62 -11.67 -4.10
N LEU A 177 0.66 -10.33 -4.08
CA LEU A 177 -0.46 -9.45 -4.45
C LEU A 177 -0.61 -9.25 -5.96
N LEU A 178 0.38 -9.61 -6.79
CA LEU A 178 0.35 -9.39 -8.24
C LEU A 178 -0.91 -9.94 -8.92
N PRO A 179 -1.38 -11.17 -8.63
CA PRO A 179 -2.59 -11.69 -9.28
C PRO A 179 -3.83 -10.85 -8.99
N LEU A 180 -3.93 -10.25 -7.79
CA LEU A 180 -5.03 -9.35 -7.42
C LEU A 180 -4.89 -8.00 -8.13
N TYR A 181 -3.68 -7.44 -8.14
CA TYR A 181 -3.37 -6.19 -8.84
C TYR A 181 -3.65 -6.28 -10.36
N GLU A 182 -3.29 -7.39 -10.99
CA GLU A 182 -3.53 -7.65 -12.41
C GLU A 182 -5.03 -7.82 -12.71
N ALA A 183 -5.78 -8.48 -11.82
CA ALA A 183 -7.22 -8.63 -11.95
C ALA A 183 -7.96 -7.28 -12.04
N CYS A 184 -7.46 -6.23 -11.37
CA CYS A 184 -8.02 -4.88 -11.45
C CYS A 184 -7.97 -4.26 -12.87
N HIS A 185 -7.14 -4.80 -13.76
CA HIS A 185 -6.88 -4.25 -15.10
C HIS A 185 -7.40 -5.15 -16.22
N LEU A 186 -8.07 -6.26 -15.89
CA LEU A 186 -8.69 -7.11 -16.88
C LEU A 186 -9.87 -6.38 -17.52
N GLN A 187 -9.97 -6.47 -18.85
CA GLN A 187 -11.20 -6.11 -19.53
C GLN A 187 -12.21 -7.23 -19.27
N LYS A 188 -13.36 -6.89 -18.67
CA LYS A 188 -14.50 -7.81 -18.69
C LYS A 188 -14.91 -7.93 -20.15
N ASN A 189 -14.56 -9.04 -20.80
CA ASN A 189 -15.17 -9.40 -22.07
C ASN A 189 -16.67 -9.51 -21.80
N GLU A 190 -17.44 -8.55 -22.31
CA GLU A 190 -18.88 -8.71 -22.45
C GLU A 190 -19.08 -10.00 -23.26
N ARG A 191 -19.44 -11.08 -22.58
CA ARG A 191 -19.90 -12.28 -23.27
C ARG A 191 -21.24 -11.87 -23.89
N ASN A 192 -21.23 -11.76 -25.22
CA ASN A 192 -22.42 -11.73 -26.07
C ASN A 192 -23.41 -12.83 -25.68
#